data_AF-A0A940Z4B3-F1
#
_entry.id   AF-A0A940Z4B3-F1
#
_cell.length_a   1.000
_cell.length_b   1.000
_cell.length_c   1.000
_cell.angle_alpha   90.00
_cell.angle_beta   90.00
_cell.angle_gamma   90.00
#
_symmetry.space_group_name_H-M   'P 1'
#
loop_
_entity.id
_entity.type
_entity.pdbx_description
1 polymer ?
#
loop_
_entity_poly.entity_id
_entity_poly.type
_entity_poly.pdbx_seq_one_letter_code
_entity_poly.pdbx_strand_id
1 'polypeptide(L)' 'MNLFRRLSIYGSVVARMIETQPLNILIVDDELNIRKTLTVYLETEGHHVVAVSNFQDAVHEASRRS' A
#
# COMPACT_ATOMS: atom_id res chain seq x y z
N MET A 1 -22.92 -12.98 39.74
CA MET A 1 -21.50 -13.27 39.42
C MET A 1 -21.46 -14.65 38.77
N ASN A 2 -21.23 -14.89 37.49
CA ASN A 2 -20.36 -14.21 36.53
C ASN A 2 -20.90 -14.41 35.11
N LEU A 3 -21.13 -13.30 34.39
CA LEU A 3 -21.58 -13.25 32.99
C LEU A 3 -20.40 -13.17 31.99
N PHE A 4 -19.22 -13.72 32.31
CA PHE A 4 -18.00 -13.51 31.52
C PHE A 4 -17.34 -14.80 31.01
N ARG A 5 -18.12 -15.70 30.39
CA ARG A 5 -17.54 -16.85 29.68
C ARG A 5 -18.04 -17.07 28.24
N ARG A 6 -18.62 -16.07 27.57
CA ARG A 6 -19.17 -16.27 26.21
C ARG A 6 -18.92 -15.14 25.21
N LEU A 7 -17.68 -14.64 25.12
CA LEU A 7 -17.25 -13.73 24.05
C LEU A 7 -15.82 -14.00 23.53
N SER A 8 -15.35 -15.26 23.58
CA SER A 8 -14.02 -15.62 23.05
C SER A 8 -14.02 -16.06 21.57
N ILE A 9 -15.16 -16.03 20.87
CA ILE A 9 -15.27 -16.56 19.49
C ILE A 9 -15.59 -15.51 18.41
N TYR A 10 -15.82 -14.24 18.77
CA TYR A 10 -15.88 -13.14 17.80
C TYR A 10 -14.52 -12.45 17.58
N GLY A 11 -13.50 -12.77 18.38
CA GLY A 11 -12.24 -12.01 18.45
C GLY A 11 -11.12 -12.43 17.49
N SER A 12 -11.22 -13.58 16.79
CA SER A 12 -10.11 -14.06 15.94
C SER A 12 -10.37 -13.93 14.43
N VAL A 13 -11.63 -13.84 13.99
CA VAL A 13 -11.97 -13.79 12.57
C VAL A 13 -12.17 -12.36 12.05
N VAL A 14 -12.52 -11.41 12.92
CA VAL A 14 -12.73 -10.00 12.56
C VAL A 14 -11.42 -9.19 12.61
N ALA A 15 -10.40 -9.69 13.31
CA ALA A 15 -9.14 -8.98 13.56
C ALA A 15 -8.05 -9.19 12.50
N ARG A 16 -8.34 -9.90 11.40
CA ARG A 16 -7.57 -9.70 10.16
C ARG A 16 -8.19 -8.55 9.36
N MET A 17 -8.39 -7.42 10.05
CA MET A 17 -8.28 -6.13 9.41
C MET A 17 -6.88 -6.16 8.80
N ILE A 18 -6.80 -6.32 7.48
CA ILE A 18 -5.59 -5.96 6.78
C ILE A 18 -5.53 -4.45 6.96
N GLU A 19 -4.94 -3.99 8.06
CA GLU A 19 -4.35 -2.67 8.08
C GLU A 19 -3.30 -2.74 6.98
N THR A 20 -3.66 -2.23 5.81
CA THR A 20 -2.75 -2.05 4.69
C THR A 20 -1.76 -1.00 5.13
N GLN A 21 -0.70 -1.45 5.81
CA GLN A 21 0.39 -0.58 6.21
C GLN A 21 0.86 0.19 4.96
N PRO A 22 1.11 1.50 5.08
CA PRO A 22 1.61 2.30 3.97
C PRO A 22 2.83 1.62 3.32
N LEU A 23 2.73 1.33 2.02
CA LEU A 23 3.82 0.77 1.22
C LEU A 23 4.54 1.89 0.48
N ASN A 24 5.82 1.64 0.19
CA ASN A 24 6.63 2.45 -0.70
C ASN A 24 6.58 1.83 -2.10
N ILE A 25 5.87 2.45 -3.05
CA ILE A 25 5.60 1.91 -4.38
C ILE A 25 6.34 2.73 -5.44
N LEU A 26 7.03 2.05 -6.36
CA LEU A 26 7.65 2.64 -7.55
C LEU A 26 6.88 2.20 -8.81
N ILE A 27 6.32 3.15 -9.54
CA ILE A 27 5.62 2.93 -10.81
C ILE A 27 6.58 3.27 -11.96
N VAL A 28 6.71 2.37 -12.92
CA VAL A 28 7.53 2.55 -14.12
C VAL A 28 6.66 2.30 -15.34
N ASP A 29 6.24 3.38 -15.99
CA ASP A 29 5.36 3.32 -17.16
C ASP A 29 5.64 4.54 -18.03
N ASP A 30 5.67 4.40 -19.35
CA ASP A 30 5.98 5.50 -20.27
C ASP A 30 4.79 6.46 -20.49
N GLU A 31 3.56 5.98 -20.27
CA GLU A 31 2.33 6.72 -20.49
C GLU A 31 1.97 7.64 -19.32
N LEU A 32 1.76 8.93 -19.60
CA LEU A 32 1.57 9.94 -18.56
C LEU A 32 0.26 9.74 -17.79
N ASN A 33 -0.83 9.38 -18.46
CA ASN A 33 -2.13 9.25 -17.83
C ASN A 33 -2.20 8.00 -16.95
N ILE A 34 -1.56 6.88 -17.34
CA ILE A 34 -1.40 5.69 -16.50
C ILE A 34 -0.66 6.07 -15.22
N ARG A 35 0.52 6.72 -15.31
CA ARG A 35 1.28 7.14 -14.10
C ARG A 35 0.42 7.99 -13.17
N LYS A 36 -0.25 9.02 -13.70
CA LYS A 36 -1.11 9.90 -12.89
C LYS A 36 -2.27 9.16 -12.23
N THR A 37 -2.95 8.30 -12.98
CA THR A 37 -4.10 7.54 -12.48
C THR A 37 -3.68 6.64 -11.32
N LEU A 38 -2.58 5.89 -11.50
CA LEU A 38 -2.07 4.99 -10.48
C LEU A 38 -1.52 5.73 -9.27
N THR A 39 -0.82 6.84 -9.45
CA THR A 39 -0.35 7.68 -8.34
C THR A 39 -1.51 8.18 -7.49
N VAL A 40 -2.51 8.82 -8.10
CA VAL A 40 -3.67 9.33 -7.36
C VAL A 40 -4.40 8.21 -6.63
N TYR A 41 -4.63 7.08 -7.29
CA TYR A 41 -5.32 5.94 -6.69
C TYR A 41 -4.56 5.40 -5.47
N LEU A 42 -3.28 5.07 -5.62
CA LEU A 42 -2.49 4.43 -4.56
C LEU A 42 -2.16 5.39 -3.40
N GLU A 43 -1.98 6.69 -3.66
CA GLU A 43 -1.84 7.69 -2.61
C GLU A 43 -3.14 7.87 -1.82
N THR A 44 -4.31 7.79 -2.49
CA THR A 44 -5.62 7.84 -1.83
C THR A 44 -5.83 6.63 -0.91
N GLU A 45 -5.29 5.47 -1.25
CA GLU A 45 -5.26 4.27 -0.39
C GLU A 45 -4.20 4.35 0.74
N GLY A 46 -3.45 5.46 0.82
CA GLY A 46 -2.49 5.72 1.89
C GLY A 46 -1.08 5.19 1.64
N HIS A 47 -0.71 4.90 0.39
CA HIS A 47 0.64 4.47 0.03
C HIS A 47 1.53 5.65 -0.40
N HIS A 48 2.84 5.48 -0.29
CA HIS A 48 3.83 6.44 -0.79
C HIS A 48 4.28 6.04 -2.18
N VAL A 49 4.00 6.87 -3.17
CA VAL A 49 4.21 6.53 -4.57
C VAL A 49 5.30 7.39 -5.20
N VAL A 50 6.18 6.78 -5.98
CA VAL A 50 7.09 7.46 -6.90
C VAL A 50 6.80 6.93 -8.30
N ALA A 51 6.66 7.81 -9.29
CA ALA A 51 6.34 7.40 -10.66
C ALA A 51 7.37 7.98 -11.65
N VAL A 52 7.94 7.11 -12.48
CA VAL A 52 8.99 7.47 -13.45
C VAL A 52 8.63 6.98 -14.85
N SER A 53 9.12 7.67 -15.88
CA SER A 53 8.77 7.39 -17.29
C SER A 53 9.72 6.45 -18.02
N ASN A 54 10.86 6.14 -17.42
CA ASN A 54 11.94 5.43 -18.08
C ASN A 54 12.70 4.54 -17.10
N PHE A 55 13.45 3.58 -17.66
CA PHE A 55 14.15 2.58 -16.86
C PHE A 55 15.33 3.16 -16.10
N GLN A 56 16.01 4.18 -16.62
CA GLN A 56 17.18 4.78 -15.97
C GLN A 56 16.78 5.38 -14.63
N ASP A 57 15.72 6.21 -14.64
CA ASP A 57 15.16 6.80 -13.43
C ASP A 57 14.64 5.72 -12.47
N ALA A 58 14.05 4.63 -12.98
CA ALA A 58 13.59 3.53 -12.15
C ALA A 58 14.73 2.85 -11.38
N VAL A 59 15.86 2.58 -12.05
CA VAL A 59 17.05 2.00 -11.42
C VAL A 59 17.62 2.96 -10.37
N HIS A 60 17.69 4.26 -10.68
CA HIS A 60 18.13 5.27 -9.73
C HIS A 60 17.22 5.31 -8.49
N GLU A 61 15.89 5.34 -8.66
CA GLU A 61 14.95 5.36 -7.53
C GLU A 61 14.98 4.07 -6.70
N ALA A 62 15.12 2.91 -7.35
CA ALA A 62 15.24 1.63 -6.64
C ALA A 62 16.51 1.58 -5.78
N SER A 63 17.63 2.09 -6.29
CA SER A 63 18.91 2.13 -5.55
C SER A 63 18.90 3.08 -4.35
N ARG A 64 18.06 4.12 -4.34
CA ARG A 64 17.93 5.04 -3.20
C ARG A 64 17.27 4.40 -1.98
N ARG A 65 16.57 3.28 -2.15
CA ARG A 65 15.72 2.67 -1.13
C ARG A 65 16.17 1.25 -0.71
N SER A 66 17.35 0.81 -1.13
CA SER A 66 17.97 -0.48 -0.76
C SER A 66 18.74 -0.44 0.55
#